data_AF-A0A813K9S5-F1
#
_entry.id   AF-A0A813K9S5-F1
#
_cell.length_a   1.000
_cell.length_b   1.000
_cell.length_c   1.000
_cell.angle_alpha   90.00
_cell.angle_beta   90.00
_cell.angle_gamma   90.00
#
_symmetry.space_group_name_H-M   'P 1'
#
loop_
_entity.id
_entity.type
_entity.pdbx_description
1 polymer ?
#
loop_
_entity_poly.entity_id
_entity_poly.type
_entity_poly.pdbx_seq_one_letter_code
_entity_poly.pdbx_strand_id
1 'polypeptide(L)'
;MKCNNSACPYLHSVEVQMSNDLIDTLPSDVLPFLKRWLREAIDLTGVDLAKGSGHATIIGPRIAAIEASKLMVPCKFKTECTNRECKFLHAKSIPIYDNVIVGRVIGEKGKHVKTIQADSGAFVRLSGASELWVIGSQTSVCQAEKALRSAMFQSAPCHFGMQCTAFGCKFNHPAGHTIHRARQIQAGPCHFGMKCTAIECKFTHPARHSIHVARRKCRNY
;
A
#
# COMPACT_ATOMS: atom_id res chain seq x y z
N MET A 1 -19.79 -24.05 27.34
CA MET A 1 -18.72 -25.09 27.35
C MET A 1 -17.69 -24.73 26.30
N LYS A 2 -16.39 -24.74 26.63
CA LYS A 2 -15.33 -24.53 25.63
C LYS A 2 -15.11 -25.84 24.87
N CYS A 3 -15.56 -25.91 23.62
CA CYS A 3 -15.16 -27.01 22.73
C CYS A 3 -13.64 -26.92 22.52
N ASN A 4 -12.91 -28.04 22.57
CA ASN A 4 -11.46 -28.08 22.32
C ASN A 4 -11.10 -28.81 21.01
N ASN A 5 -12.09 -29.37 20.30
CA ASN A 5 -11.86 -30.09 19.05
C ASN A 5 -11.63 -29.09 17.90
N SER A 6 -10.45 -29.15 17.27
CA SER A 6 -10.08 -28.32 16.13
C SER A 6 -10.89 -28.63 14.87
N ALA A 7 -11.35 -29.88 14.70
CA ALA A 7 -12.16 -30.34 13.58
C ALA A 7 -13.66 -30.39 13.91
N CYS A 8 -14.11 -29.60 14.90
CA CYS A 8 -15.51 -29.60 15.29
C CYS A 8 -16.39 -29.03 14.16
N PRO A 9 -17.37 -29.79 13.64
CA PRO A 9 -18.21 -29.38 12.51
C PRO A 9 -19.29 -28.36 12.89
N TYR A 10 -19.51 -28.13 14.19
CA TYR A 10 -20.51 -27.20 14.68
C TYR A 10 -20.05 -25.75 14.59
N LEU A 11 -21.01 -24.82 14.50
CA LEU A 11 -20.75 -23.39 14.55
C LEU A 11 -20.24 -23.00 15.94
N HIS A 12 -19.19 -22.19 15.98
CA HIS A 12 -18.64 -21.61 17.18
C HIS A 12 -18.79 -20.10 17.14
N SER A 13 -19.11 -19.50 18.27
CA SER A 13 -18.96 -18.07 18.49
C SER A 13 -17.61 -17.79 19.15
N VAL A 14 -16.86 -16.87 18.57
CA VAL A 14 -15.65 -16.29 19.17
C VAL A 14 -15.93 -14.82 19.39
N GLU A 15 -15.91 -14.39 20.64
CA GLU A 15 -15.98 -12.97 20.96
C GLU A 15 -14.60 -12.36 20.79
N VAL A 16 -14.52 -11.36 19.92
CA VAL A 16 -13.30 -10.57 19.74
C VAL A 16 -13.53 -9.23 20.39
N GLN A 17 -12.75 -8.98 21.44
CA GLN A 17 -12.58 -7.63 21.94
C GLN A 17 -11.74 -6.87 20.92
N MET A 18 -12.41 -6.12 20.04
CA MET A 18 -11.74 -5.05 19.33
C MET A 18 -11.38 -4.02 20.40
N SER A 19 -10.09 -3.81 20.68
CA SER A 19 -9.72 -2.85 21.71
C SER A 19 -10.36 -1.51 21.37
N ASN A 20 -11.05 -0.91 22.34
CA ASN A 20 -11.73 0.37 22.20
C ASN A 20 -10.83 1.39 21.49
N ASP A 21 -9.53 1.43 21.80
CA ASP A 21 -8.52 2.28 21.15
C ASP A 21 -8.57 2.38 19.62
N LEU A 22 -8.76 1.27 18.88
CA LEU A 22 -8.83 1.33 17.40
C LEU A 22 -10.20 1.85 16.95
N ILE A 23 -11.27 1.41 17.61
CA ILE A 23 -12.63 1.82 17.26
C ILE A 23 -12.83 3.31 17.58
N ASP A 24 -12.30 3.75 18.72
CA ASP A 24 -12.39 5.12 19.23
C ASP A 24 -11.56 6.09 18.39
N THR A 25 -10.49 5.62 17.74
CA THR A 25 -9.70 6.44 16.83
C THR A 25 -10.31 6.54 15.43
N LEU A 26 -11.21 5.63 15.06
CA LEU A 26 -11.83 5.65 13.74
C LEU A 26 -13.02 6.61 13.69
N PRO A 27 -13.14 7.44 12.65
CA PRO A 27 -14.32 8.26 12.45
C PRO A 27 -15.59 7.42 12.34
N SER A 28 -16.70 7.97 12.86
CA SER A 28 -18.00 7.28 12.89
C SER A 28 -18.51 6.88 11.50
N ASP A 29 -18.13 7.59 10.45
CA ASP A 29 -18.47 7.29 9.06
C ASP A 29 -17.59 6.18 8.44
N VAL A 30 -16.45 5.85 9.05
CA VAL A 30 -15.56 4.75 8.63
C VAL A 30 -15.99 3.42 9.24
N LEU A 31 -16.55 3.42 10.45
CA LEU A 31 -16.94 2.20 11.18
C LEU A 31 -17.91 1.27 10.42
N PRO A 32 -18.98 1.75 9.75
CA PRO A 32 -19.86 0.88 8.97
C PRO A 32 -19.13 0.16 7.83
N PHE A 33 -18.13 0.81 7.24
CA PHE A 33 -17.34 0.25 6.15
C PHE A 33 -16.30 -0.73 6.65
N LEU A 34 -15.65 -0.46 7.78
CA LEU A 34 -14.77 -1.44 8.41
C LEU A 34 -15.55 -2.73 8.69
N LYS A 35 -16.78 -2.63 9.20
CA LYS A 35 -17.67 -3.79 9.42
C LYS A 35 -18.03 -4.53 8.13
N ARG A 36 -18.12 -3.82 7.00
CA ARG A 36 -18.36 -4.43 5.68
C ARG A 36 -17.10 -5.12 5.15
N TRP A 37 -15.95 -4.45 5.20
CA TRP A 37 -14.67 -5.02 4.78
C TRP A 37 -14.31 -6.23 5.62
N LEU A 38 -14.55 -6.17 6.93
CA LEU A 38 -14.42 -7.32 7.81
C LEU A 38 -15.35 -8.44 7.36
N ARG A 39 -16.63 -8.17 7.08
CA ARG A 39 -17.53 -9.18 6.50
C ARG A 39 -16.98 -9.78 5.21
N GLU A 40 -16.48 -8.98 4.27
CA GLU A 40 -15.91 -9.49 3.01
C GLU A 40 -14.63 -10.33 3.25
N ALA A 41 -13.76 -9.93 4.17
CA ALA A 41 -12.58 -10.69 4.57
C ALA A 41 -12.93 -11.98 5.33
N ILE A 42 -14.07 -11.97 6.02
CA ILE A 42 -14.59 -13.06 6.85
C ILE A 42 -15.48 -14.01 6.02
N ASP A 43 -16.13 -13.56 4.96
CA ASP A 43 -16.89 -14.40 4.01
C ASP A 43 -15.96 -15.42 3.35
N LEU A 44 -14.69 -15.04 3.12
CA LEU A 44 -13.63 -15.97 2.70
C LEU A 44 -13.38 -17.11 3.72
N THR A 45 -13.78 -16.90 4.97
CA THR A 45 -13.65 -17.86 6.08
C THR A 45 -14.98 -18.57 6.40
N GLY A 46 -16.12 -18.14 5.84
CA GLY A 46 -17.43 -18.72 6.10
C GLY A 46 -17.97 -18.42 7.50
N VAL A 47 -17.83 -17.17 7.94
CA VAL A 47 -18.15 -16.73 9.29
C VAL A 47 -19.06 -15.49 9.26
N ASP A 48 -20.03 -15.39 10.15
CA ASP A 48 -20.90 -14.23 10.35
C ASP A 48 -20.39 -13.29 11.46
N LEU A 49 -20.69 -12.00 11.32
CA LEU A 49 -20.44 -10.99 12.37
C LEU A 49 -21.75 -10.56 13.04
N ALA A 50 -21.94 -10.93 14.32
CA ALA A 50 -23.02 -10.41 15.14
C ALA A 50 -22.59 -9.13 15.91
N LYS A 51 -23.55 -8.22 16.10
CA LYS A 51 -23.31 -6.85 16.60
C LYS A 51 -23.39 -6.79 18.13
N GLY A 52 -22.34 -6.30 18.79
CA GLY A 52 -22.36 -5.86 20.18
C GLY A 52 -21.85 -4.42 20.32
N SER A 53 -22.21 -3.73 21.41
CA SER A 53 -21.63 -2.43 21.78
C SER A 53 -20.19 -2.63 22.27
N GLY A 54 -19.21 -2.47 21.37
CA GLY A 54 -17.77 -2.63 21.69
C GLY A 54 -17.20 -4.04 21.48
N HIS A 55 -18.03 -4.99 21.07
CA HIS A 55 -17.61 -6.37 20.77
C HIS A 55 -18.11 -6.81 19.40
N ALA A 56 -17.27 -7.57 18.70
CA ALA A 56 -17.64 -8.28 17.49
C ALA A 56 -17.70 -9.77 17.82
N THR A 57 -18.83 -10.41 17.56
CA THR A 57 -18.96 -11.87 17.69
C THR A 57 -18.80 -12.47 16.31
N ILE A 58 -17.76 -13.28 16.16
CA ILE A 58 -17.40 -14.04 14.96
C ILE A 58 -18.07 -15.41 15.07
N ILE A 59 -19.01 -15.74 14.20
CA ILE A 59 -19.79 -16.99 14.22
C ILE A 59 -19.44 -17.84 13.00
N GLY A 60 -18.79 -18.99 13.18
CA GLY A 60 -18.54 -19.90 12.06
C GLY A 60 -17.77 -21.16 12.46
N PRO A 61 -17.22 -21.92 11.50
CA PRO A 61 -16.35 -23.06 11.80
C PRO A 61 -15.20 -22.62 12.71
N ARG A 62 -14.83 -23.44 13.71
CA ARG A 62 -13.89 -23.04 14.76
C ARG A 62 -12.58 -22.47 14.21
N ILE A 63 -11.96 -23.16 13.25
CA ILE A 63 -10.68 -22.75 12.66
C ILE A 63 -10.84 -21.39 11.96
N ALA A 64 -11.89 -21.23 11.16
CA ALA A 64 -12.20 -19.99 10.47
C ALA A 64 -12.44 -18.83 11.45
N ALA A 65 -13.24 -19.05 12.50
CA ALA A 65 -13.50 -18.04 13.51
C ALA A 65 -12.24 -17.62 14.27
N ILE A 66 -11.34 -18.56 14.58
CA ILE A 66 -10.05 -18.27 15.22
C ILE A 66 -9.14 -17.48 14.27
N GLU A 67 -9.01 -17.88 13.01
CA GLU A 67 -8.19 -17.15 12.03
C GLU A 67 -8.73 -15.73 11.77
N ALA A 68 -10.04 -15.60 11.60
CA ALA A 68 -10.72 -14.30 11.49
C ALA A 68 -10.45 -13.43 12.73
N SER A 69 -10.49 -14.01 13.94
CA SER A 69 -10.23 -13.27 15.17
C SER A 69 -8.81 -12.70 15.22
N LYS A 70 -7.81 -13.43 14.73
CA LYS A 70 -6.41 -12.98 14.70
C LYS A 70 -6.21 -11.77 13.79
N LEU A 71 -6.94 -11.71 12.67
CA LEU A 71 -6.90 -10.57 11.74
C LEU A 71 -7.53 -9.31 12.33
N MET A 72 -8.38 -9.44 13.34
CA MET A 72 -9.10 -8.33 13.97
C MET A 72 -8.40 -7.76 15.21
N VAL A 73 -7.25 -8.30 15.61
CA VAL A 73 -6.51 -7.80 16.77
C VAL A 73 -5.69 -6.56 16.38
N PRO A 74 -5.98 -5.37 16.95
CA PRO A 74 -5.21 -4.17 16.67
C PRO A 74 -3.78 -4.27 17.19
N CYS A 75 -2.85 -3.66 16.45
CA CYS A 75 -1.46 -3.61 16.88
C CYS A 75 -1.31 -2.72 18.11
N LYS A 76 -0.68 -3.26 19.16
CA LYS A 76 -0.37 -2.51 20.39
C LYS A 76 0.43 -1.23 20.14
N PHE A 77 1.27 -1.20 19.09
CA PHE A 77 2.12 -0.06 18.74
C PHE A 77 1.45 0.93 17.77
N LYS A 78 0.21 0.67 17.32
CA LYS A 78 -0.59 1.59 16.49
C LYS A 78 0.22 2.15 15.29
N THR A 79 0.35 3.47 15.20
CA THR A 79 1.09 4.21 14.16
C THR A 79 2.60 4.21 14.36
N GLU A 80 3.09 3.85 15.55
CA GLU A 80 4.52 3.81 15.91
C GLU A 80 5.17 2.45 15.62
N CYS A 81 4.40 1.48 15.11
CA CYS A 81 4.93 0.17 14.79
C CYS A 81 5.97 0.23 13.66
N THR A 82 7.19 -0.18 13.97
CA THR A 82 8.31 -0.24 13.03
C THR A 82 8.42 -1.59 12.31
N ASN A 83 7.74 -2.63 12.81
CA ASN A 83 7.77 -3.97 12.21
C ASN A 83 6.95 -4.01 10.92
N ARG A 84 7.62 -4.03 9.76
CA ARG A 84 6.96 -4.04 8.44
C ARG A 84 6.10 -5.28 8.18
N GLU A 85 6.37 -6.39 8.86
CA GLU A 85 5.64 -7.66 8.71
C GLU A 85 4.65 -7.90 9.87
N CYS A 86 4.26 -6.84 10.58
CA CYS A 86 3.29 -6.95 11.66
C CYS A 86 1.94 -7.49 11.11
N LYS A 87 1.50 -8.62 11.66
CA LYS A 87 0.26 -9.31 11.29
C LYS A 87 -0.98 -8.73 11.97
N PHE A 88 -0.80 -7.85 12.95
CA PHE A 88 -1.89 -7.18 13.64
C PHE A 88 -2.50 -6.09 12.76
N LEU A 89 -3.72 -5.69 13.11
CA LEU A 89 -4.47 -4.67 12.39
C LEU A 89 -3.89 -3.29 12.68
N HIS A 90 -3.60 -2.52 11.62
CA HIS A 90 -3.17 -1.13 11.69
C HIS A 90 -4.22 -0.24 11.03
N ALA A 91 -4.44 0.93 11.61
CA ALA A 91 -5.16 2.03 10.98
C ALA A 91 -4.24 3.25 10.90
N LYS A 92 -4.24 3.92 9.75
CA LYS A 92 -3.44 5.11 9.51
C LYS A 92 -4.29 6.17 8.81
N SER A 93 -4.34 7.37 9.38
CA SER A 93 -4.91 8.54 8.72
C SER A 93 -3.82 9.26 7.90
N ILE A 94 -4.21 9.75 6.73
CA ILE A 94 -3.38 10.54 5.83
C ILE A 94 -4.15 11.84 5.54
N PRO A 95 -3.63 13.00 5.97
CA PRO A 95 -4.28 14.27 5.71
C PRO A 95 -4.16 14.65 4.23
N ILE A 96 -5.23 15.22 3.69
CA ILE A 96 -5.35 15.74 2.33
C ILE A 96 -5.78 17.21 2.42
N TYR A 97 -4.95 18.10 1.89
CA TYR A 97 -5.15 19.55 2.01
C TYR A 97 -5.87 20.19 0.82
N ASP A 98 -6.19 19.43 -0.22
CA ASP A 98 -6.81 19.95 -1.45
C ASP A 98 -7.85 18.97 -2.01
N ASN A 99 -9.07 19.47 -2.26
CA ASN A 99 -10.17 18.74 -2.85
C ASN A 99 -9.84 18.20 -4.26
N VAL A 100 -8.97 18.89 -5.01
CA VAL A 100 -8.51 18.43 -6.33
C VAL A 100 -7.70 17.13 -6.21
N ILE A 101 -6.93 16.99 -5.13
CA ILE A 101 -6.14 15.77 -4.85
C ILE A 101 -7.07 14.60 -4.52
N VAL A 102 -8.16 14.84 -3.77
CA VAL A 102 -9.16 13.82 -3.43
C VAL A 102 -9.74 13.17 -4.69
N GLY A 103 -10.17 13.98 -5.66
CA GLY A 103 -10.77 13.47 -6.91
C GLY A 103 -9.85 12.55 -7.69
N ARG A 104 -8.53 12.81 -7.70
CA ARG A 104 -7.53 11.97 -8.38
C ARG A 104 -7.15 10.72 -7.60
N VAL A 105 -7.03 10.83 -6.28
CA VAL A 105 -6.77 9.68 -5.39
C VAL A 105 -7.91 8.67 -5.48
N ILE A 106 -9.15 9.14 -5.47
CA ILE A 106 -10.34 8.29 -5.64
C ILE A 106 -10.45 7.79 -7.09
N GLY A 107 -10.20 8.69 -8.05
CA GLY A 107 -10.36 8.45 -9.48
C GLY A 107 -11.83 8.43 -9.92
N GLU A 108 -12.06 8.34 -11.22
CA GLU A 108 -13.40 8.28 -11.80
C GLU A 108 -14.20 7.10 -11.21
N LYS A 109 -15.35 7.40 -10.60
CA LYS A 109 -16.23 6.41 -9.93
C LYS A 109 -15.51 5.54 -8.89
N GLY A 110 -14.42 6.03 -8.29
CA GLY A 110 -13.62 5.28 -7.33
C GLY A 110 -12.75 4.18 -7.94
N LYS A 111 -12.51 4.18 -9.26
CA LYS A 111 -11.71 3.15 -9.93
C LYS A 111 -10.29 3.08 -9.38
N HIS A 112 -9.65 4.23 -9.16
CA HIS A 112 -8.26 4.30 -8.72
C HIS A 112 -8.10 3.79 -7.29
N VAL A 113 -8.94 4.24 -6.36
CA VAL A 113 -8.89 3.75 -4.98
C VAL A 113 -9.19 2.25 -4.90
N LYS A 114 -10.10 1.71 -5.73
CA LYS A 114 -10.36 0.27 -5.82
C LYS A 114 -9.13 -0.51 -6.29
N THR A 115 -8.40 0.01 -7.28
CA THR A 115 -7.13 -0.59 -7.71
C THR A 115 -6.10 -0.59 -6.59
N ILE A 116 -5.94 0.53 -5.86
CA ILE A 116 -5.02 0.59 -4.71
C ILE A 116 -5.42 -0.42 -3.63
N GLN A 117 -6.71 -0.55 -3.33
CA GLN A 117 -7.22 -1.52 -2.36
C GLN A 117 -6.95 -2.96 -2.80
N ALA A 118 -7.18 -3.28 -4.08
CA ALA A 118 -6.93 -4.61 -4.64
C ALA A 118 -5.43 -4.97 -4.63
N ASP A 119 -4.56 -4.04 -5.03
CA ASP A 119 -3.12 -4.28 -5.15
C ASP A 119 -2.42 -4.37 -3.79
N SER A 120 -2.87 -3.58 -2.81
CA SER A 120 -2.27 -3.54 -1.47
C SER A 120 -2.91 -4.51 -0.46
N GLY A 121 -4.15 -4.93 -0.71
CA GLY A 121 -5.00 -5.62 0.26
C GLY A 121 -5.43 -4.75 1.44
N ALA A 122 -5.12 -3.44 1.43
CA ALA A 122 -5.56 -2.51 2.46
C ALA A 122 -6.94 -1.96 2.12
N PHE A 123 -7.74 -1.71 3.14
CA PHE A 123 -8.96 -0.96 3.02
C PHE A 123 -8.67 0.55 3.07
N VAL A 124 -9.07 1.27 2.03
CA VAL A 124 -8.85 2.72 1.92
C VAL A 124 -10.18 3.47 1.87
N ARG A 125 -10.36 4.49 2.70
CA ARG A 125 -11.61 5.27 2.75
C ARG A 125 -11.35 6.74 3.02
N LEU A 126 -12.07 7.62 2.33
CA LEU A 126 -12.13 9.04 2.68
C LEU A 126 -13.14 9.23 3.82
N SER A 127 -12.73 9.92 4.88
CA SER A 127 -13.59 10.44 5.94
C SER A 127 -13.63 11.96 5.83
N GLY A 128 -14.84 12.52 5.74
CA GLY A 128 -15.03 13.94 5.45
C GLY A 128 -14.37 14.39 4.14
N ALA A 129 -13.80 15.61 4.14
CA ALA A 129 -13.18 16.22 2.96
C ALA A 129 -11.65 16.12 2.92
N SER A 130 -11.00 15.88 4.08
CA SER A 130 -9.57 16.10 4.25
C SER A 130 -8.80 14.94 4.86
N GLU A 131 -9.43 13.81 5.15
CA GLU A 131 -8.73 12.68 5.76
C GLU A 131 -9.00 11.37 5.04
N LEU A 132 -7.93 10.65 4.74
CA LEU A 132 -7.99 9.34 4.15
C LEU A 132 -7.45 8.30 5.11
N TRP A 133 -8.29 7.33 5.43
CA TRP A 133 -8.03 6.25 6.35
C TRP A 133 -7.63 5.00 5.59
N VAL A 134 -6.52 4.41 6.00
CA VAL A 134 -5.97 3.16 5.46
C VAL A 134 -5.92 2.14 6.59
N ILE A 135 -6.59 1.00 6.41
CA ILE A 135 -6.75 -0.03 7.42
C ILE A 135 -6.33 -1.39 6.83
N GLY A 136 -5.55 -2.17 7.57
CA GLY A 136 -5.12 -3.50 7.15
C GLY A 136 -3.89 -3.99 7.91
N SER A 137 -3.20 -5.00 7.37
CA SER A 137 -1.89 -5.42 7.88
C SER A 137 -0.84 -4.30 7.67
N GLN A 138 0.28 -4.34 8.39
CA GLN A 138 1.30 -3.28 8.25
C GLN A 138 1.89 -3.23 6.83
N THR A 139 2.07 -4.38 6.18
CA THR A 139 2.54 -4.44 4.78
C THR A 139 1.52 -3.78 3.84
N SER A 140 0.25 -4.13 3.99
CA SER A 140 -0.86 -3.57 3.20
C SER A 140 -0.97 -2.06 3.39
N VAL A 141 -0.98 -1.57 4.64
CA VAL A 141 -1.04 -0.14 4.96
C VAL A 141 0.14 0.61 4.37
N CYS A 142 1.36 0.06 4.48
CA CYS A 142 2.56 0.68 3.90
C CYS A 142 2.53 0.75 2.37
N GLN A 143 2.03 -0.31 1.71
CA GLN A 143 1.90 -0.35 0.25
C GLN A 143 0.85 0.65 -0.23
N ALA A 144 -0.34 0.65 0.38
CA ALA A 144 -1.39 1.61 0.07
C ALA A 144 -0.94 3.05 0.29
N GLU A 145 -0.28 3.35 1.42
CA GLU A 145 0.24 4.70 1.69
C GLU A 145 1.21 5.16 0.60
N LYS A 146 2.12 4.30 0.14
CA LYS A 146 3.05 4.64 -0.96
C LYS A 146 2.30 4.95 -2.25
N ALA A 147 1.30 4.14 -2.60
CA ALA A 147 0.49 4.35 -3.80
C ALA A 147 -0.32 5.67 -3.71
N LEU A 148 -0.94 5.91 -2.56
CA LEU A 148 -1.71 7.13 -2.28
C LEU A 148 -0.82 8.37 -2.34
N ARG A 149 0.34 8.36 -1.66
CA ARG A 149 1.31 9.46 -1.75
C ARG A 149 1.78 9.69 -3.18
N SER A 150 2.07 8.62 -3.93
CA SER A 150 2.44 8.75 -5.34
C SER A 150 1.33 9.42 -6.17
N ALA A 151 0.07 9.04 -5.96
CA ALA A 151 -1.08 9.67 -6.61
C ALA A 151 -1.24 11.15 -6.21
N MET A 152 -1.01 11.49 -4.94
CA MET A 152 -1.03 12.86 -4.44
C MET A 152 0.09 13.71 -5.07
N PHE A 153 1.32 13.21 -5.13
CA PHE A 153 2.47 13.95 -5.64
C PHE A 153 2.45 14.13 -7.17
N GLN A 154 1.93 13.15 -7.92
CA GLN A 154 1.69 13.31 -9.36
C GLN A 154 0.68 14.42 -9.67
N SER A 155 -0.04 14.90 -8.65
CA SER A 155 -1.12 15.88 -8.80
C SER A 155 -0.70 17.30 -8.46
N ALA A 156 0.24 17.46 -7.54
CA ALA A 156 0.73 18.78 -7.17
C ALA A 156 1.56 19.40 -8.31
N PRO A 157 1.28 20.65 -8.72
CA PRO A 157 2.10 21.33 -9.72
C PRO A 157 3.55 21.42 -9.22
N CYS A 158 4.50 21.20 -10.10
CA CYS A 158 5.91 21.39 -9.80
C CYS A 158 6.12 22.86 -9.42
N HIS A 159 6.75 23.11 -8.27
CA HIS A 159 7.06 24.47 -7.84
C HIS A 159 7.88 25.25 -8.88
N PHE A 160 8.73 24.56 -9.64
CA PHE A 160 9.54 25.15 -10.71
C PHE A 160 8.82 25.22 -12.06
N GLY A 161 7.59 24.69 -12.17
CA GLY A 161 6.79 24.72 -13.40
C GLY A 161 7.58 24.30 -14.64
N MET A 162 7.55 25.11 -15.69
CA MET A 162 8.30 24.89 -16.94
C MET A 162 9.83 24.97 -16.78
N GLN A 163 10.32 25.58 -15.70
CA GLN A 163 11.75 25.76 -15.45
C GLN A 163 12.36 24.61 -14.64
N CYS A 164 11.55 23.63 -14.22
CA CYS A 164 12.09 22.45 -13.57
C CYS A 164 13.13 21.80 -14.49
N THR A 165 14.28 21.44 -13.92
CA THR A 165 15.35 20.66 -14.57
C THR A 165 15.66 19.36 -13.82
N ALA A 166 14.94 19.09 -12.72
CA ALA A 166 15.16 17.93 -11.88
C ALA A 166 14.75 16.64 -12.61
N PHE A 167 15.74 15.81 -12.95
CA PHE A 167 15.52 14.53 -13.60
C PHE A 167 14.67 13.60 -12.72
N GLY A 168 13.53 13.15 -13.25
CA GLY A 168 12.60 12.29 -12.51
C GLY A 168 11.73 13.02 -11.48
N CYS A 169 11.58 14.35 -11.60
CA CYS A 169 10.59 15.11 -10.83
C CYS A 169 9.20 14.44 -10.91
N LYS A 170 8.61 14.12 -9.76
CA LYS A 170 7.31 13.41 -9.65
C LYS A 170 6.10 14.33 -9.65
N PHE A 171 6.33 15.64 -9.64
CA PHE A 171 5.29 16.66 -9.64
C PHE A 171 4.74 16.90 -11.05
N ASN A 172 3.55 17.46 -11.14
CA ASN A 172 2.88 17.75 -12.40
C ASN A 172 3.50 18.97 -13.09
N HIS A 173 3.84 18.88 -14.37
CA HIS A 173 4.39 20.00 -15.15
C HIS A 173 3.38 20.46 -16.22
N PRO A 174 3.41 21.73 -16.67
CA PRO A 174 2.53 22.20 -17.74
C PRO A 174 2.76 21.45 -19.05
N ALA A 175 1.74 21.41 -19.91
CA ALA A 175 1.83 20.76 -21.21
C ALA A 175 2.99 21.37 -22.05
N GLY A 176 3.83 20.51 -22.64
CA GLY A 176 5.02 20.92 -23.40
C GLY A 176 6.35 20.81 -22.65
N HIS A 177 6.32 20.52 -21.34
CA HIS A 177 7.55 20.28 -20.57
C HIS A 177 8.13 18.87 -20.83
N THR A 178 9.38 18.81 -21.28
CA THR A 178 10.00 17.59 -21.81
C THR A 178 10.61 16.64 -20.76
N ILE A 179 10.54 16.94 -19.45
CA ILE A 179 11.18 16.10 -18.43
C ILE A 179 10.69 14.64 -18.46
N HIS A 180 9.40 14.41 -18.70
CA HIS A 180 8.85 13.04 -18.66
C HIS A 180 9.14 12.23 -19.93
N ARG A 181 9.60 12.85 -21.03
CA ARG A 181 10.00 12.13 -22.26
C ARG A 181 11.43 11.59 -22.21
N ALA A 182 12.24 12.01 -21.23
CA ALA A 182 13.64 11.58 -21.11
C ALA A 182 13.81 10.14 -20.59
N ARG A 183 12.72 9.38 -20.36
CA ARG A 183 12.85 7.95 -20.03
C ARG A 183 13.09 7.06 -21.25
N GLN A 184 13.03 7.59 -22.48
CA GLN A 184 13.13 6.74 -23.67
C GLN A 184 14.19 7.12 -24.70
N ILE A 185 14.87 8.28 -24.66
CA ILE A 185 15.79 8.63 -25.76
C ILE A 185 17.08 9.27 -25.23
N GLN A 186 18.18 8.57 -25.51
CA GLN A 186 19.60 8.97 -25.45
C GLN A 186 20.27 8.95 -24.09
N ALA A 187 20.79 7.76 -23.75
CA ALA A 187 22.08 7.62 -23.10
C ALA A 187 23.09 8.62 -23.71
N GLY A 188 23.28 9.76 -23.05
CA GLY A 188 24.28 10.75 -23.46
C GLY A 188 25.68 10.14 -23.54
N PRO A 189 26.67 10.86 -24.11
CA PRO A 189 28.03 10.38 -24.19
C PRO A 189 28.56 10.05 -22.78
N CYS A 190 29.24 8.92 -22.65
CA CYS A 190 29.88 8.53 -21.40
C CYS A 190 30.87 9.62 -20.98
N HIS A 191 30.77 10.11 -19.74
CA HIS A 191 31.70 11.12 -19.22
C HIS A 191 33.16 10.67 -19.29
N PHE A 192 33.41 9.36 -19.15
CA PHE A 192 34.73 8.76 -19.26
C PHE A 192 35.17 8.48 -20.70
N GLY A 193 34.29 8.68 -21.68
CA GLY A 193 34.55 8.43 -23.09
C GLY A 193 35.20 7.05 -23.30
N MET A 194 36.28 7.01 -24.08
CA MET A 194 37.01 5.76 -24.36
C MET A 194 37.75 5.16 -23.18
N LYS A 195 37.84 5.85 -22.03
CA LYS A 195 38.51 5.35 -20.82
C LYS A 195 37.55 4.63 -19.85
N CYS A 196 36.29 4.46 -20.23
CA CYS A 196 35.31 3.78 -19.39
C CYS A 196 35.65 2.29 -19.22
N THR A 197 35.91 1.86 -17.99
CA THR A 197 36.20 0.46 -17.65
C THR A 197 34.97 -0.33 -17.20
N ALA A 198 33.80 0.32 -17.09
CA ALA A 198 32.56 -0.33 -16.68
C ALA A 198 32.00 -1.23 -17.80
N ILE A 199 31.94 -2.53 -17.51
CA ILE A 199 31.51 -3.59 -18.45
C ILE A 199 30.06 -3.38 -18.93
N GLU A 200 29.19 -2.83 -18.07
CA GLU A 200 27.78 -2.56 -18.39
C GLU A 200 27.46 -1.05 -18.35
N CYS A 201 28.35 -0.22 -18.92
CA CYS A 201 28.08 1.22 -19.01
C CYS A 201 26.88 1.50 -19.93
N LYS A 202 25.84 2.14 -19.38
CA LYS A 202 24.60 2.46 -20.11
C LYS A 202 24.69 3.70 -21.01
N PHE A 203 25.85 4.34 -21.10
CA PHE A 203 26.08 5.58 -21.84
C PHE A 203 26.65 5.31 -23.26
N THR A 204 26.47 6.23 -24.20
CA THR A 204 27.01 6.07 -25.57
C THR A 204 28.52 6.33 -25.60
N HIS A 205 29.26 5.55 -26.38
CA HIS A 205 30.71 5.68 -26.57
C HIS A 205 31.00 5.90 -28.06
N PRO A 206 31.99 6.73 -28.43
CA PRO A 206 32.46 6.79 -29.82
C PRO A 206 33.04 5.43 -30.26
N ALA A 207 32.92 5.11 -31.54
CA ALA A 207 33.02 3.74 -32.07
C ALA A 207 34.29 2.96 -31.66
N ARG A 208 34.02 1.73 -31.18
CA ARG A 208 34.85 0.54 -30.91
C ARG A 208 35.83 0.60 -29.72
N HIS A 209 35.40 -0.06 -28.64
CA HIS A 209 36.02 -1.36 -28.30
C HIS A 209 34.92 -2.33 -27.85
N SER A 210 34.57 -3.27 -28.71
CA SER A 210 33.80 -4.45 -28.31
C SER A 210 34.72 -5.32 -27.46
N ILE A 211 34.82 -5.03 -26.16
CA ILE A 211 35.52 -5.93 -25.26
C ILE A 211 34.58 -7.11 -24.99
N HIS A 212 34.52 -8.04 -25.95
CA HIS A 212 34.12 -9.41 -25.66
C HIS A 212 35.18 -9.99 -24.72
N VAL A 213 35.04 -9.77 -23.42
CA VAL A 213 35.82 -10.52 -22.43
C VAL A 213 35.25 -11.93 -22.42
N ALA A 214 36.01 -12.84 -23.03
CA ALA A 214 35.81 -14.27 -22.95
C ALA A 214 35.56 -14.70 -21.49
N ARG A 215 34.53 -15.52 -21.29
CA ARG A 215 34.24 -16.24 -20.04
C ARG A 215 35.51 -16.93 -19.52
N ARG A 216 36.22 -16.34 -18.55
CA ARG A 216 37.15 -17.10 -17.72
C ARG A 216 36.33 -17.79 -16.64
N LYS A 217 36.18 -19.11 -16.79
CA LYS A 217 35.69 -20.03 -15.76
C LYS A 217 36.43 -19.75 -14.45
N CYS A 218 35.68 -19.55 -13.37
CA CYS A 218 36.21 -19.60 -12.01
C CYS A 218 36.99 -20.91 -11.83
N ARG A 219 38.27 -20.81 -11.43
CA ARG A 219 38.99 -21.90 -10.79
C ARG A 219 38.68 -21.80 -9.29
N ASN A 220 38.14 -22.90 -8.76
CA ASN A 220 37.93 -23.11 -7.34
C ASN A 220 39.28 -23.08 -6.61
N TYR A 221 39.30 -22.35 -5.49
CA TYR A 221 40.04 -22.69 -4.28
C TYR A 221 39.08 -22.50 -3.11
#